data_AF-A0A146BEV5-F1
#
_entry.id   AF-A0A146BEV5-F1
#
_cell.length_a   1.000
_cell.length_b   1.000
_cell.length_c   1.000
_cell.angle_alpha   90.00
_cell.angle_beta   90.00
_cell.angle_gamma   90.00
#
_symmetry.space_group_name_H-M   'P 1'
#
loop_
_entity.id
_entity.type
_entity.pdbx_description
1 polymer ?
#
loop_
_entity_poly.entity_id
_entity_poly.type
_entity_poly.pdbx_seq_one_letter_code
_entity_poly.pdbx_strand_id
1 'polypeptide(L)'
;MAIARAMMKRPQVYLLDDSLSALDMKTDKQVRTNLRANLDQATMIMVAQRISSIMDAEQIILISEGKIAGKGTHKELLKNNDIYRELAILQLGEEAVAYELDNA
;
A
#
# COMPACT_ATOMS: atom_id res chain seq x y z
N MET A 1 -2.02 -20.08 -3.53
CA MET A 1 -2.52 -20.58 -4.83
C MET A 1 -3.13 -19.47 -5.73
N ALA A 2 -3.86 -18.48 -5.22
CA ALA A 2 -4.53 -17.47 -6.06
C ALA A 2 -3.58 -16.51 -6.79
N ILE A 3 -2.55 -15.99 -6.13
CA ILE A 3 -1.60 -15.03 -6.71
C ILE A 3 -0.81 -15.65 -7.86
N ALA A 4 -0.24 -16.85 -7.66
CA ALA A 4 0.48 -17.55 -8.72
C ALA A 4 -0.37 -17.75 -9.99
N ARG A 5 -1.65 -18.10 -9.82
CA ARG A 5 -2.59 -18.23 -10.94
C ARG A 5 -2.87 -16.89 -11.63
N ALA A 6 -2.98 -15.80 -10.88
CA ALA A 6 -3.14 -14.46 -11.45
C ALA A 6 -1.90 -14.06 -12.26
N MET A 7 -0.69 -14.35 -11.75
CA MET A 7 0.56 -14.08 -12.45
C MET A 7 0.69 -14.85 -13.76
N MET A 8 0.30 -16.13 -13.79
CA MET A 8 0.35 -16.94 -15.03
C MET A 8 -0.48 -16.36 -16.17
N LYS A 9 -1.53 -15.58 -15.87
CA LYS A 9 -2.38 -14.95 -16.89
C LYS A 9 -1.75 -13.73 -17.58
N ARG A 10 -0.71 -13.14 -16.97
CA ARG A 10 -0.07 -11.88 -17.42
C ARG A 10 -1.06 -10.78 -17.88
N PRO A 11 -2.11 -10.45 -17.10
CA PRO A 11 -3.04 -9.39 -17.47
C PRO A 11 -2.36 -8.01 -17.47
N GLN A 12 -2.96 -7.05 -18.16
CA GLN A 12 -2.53 -5.65 -18.11
C GLN A 12 -2.93 -4.95 -16.80
N VAL A 13 -3.91 -5.50 -16.05
CA VAL A 13 -4.39 -4.97 -14.78
C VAL A 13 -4.53 -6.09 -13.75
N TYR A 14 -3.96 -5.86 -12.56
CA TYR A 14 -4.07 -6.72 -11.40
C TYR A 14 -4.89 -6.01 -10.33
N LEU A 15 -5.92 -6.69 -9.79
CA LEU A 15 -6.65 -6.25 -8.61
C LEU A 15 -6.40 -7.24 -7.48
N LEU A 16 -5.75 -6.78 -6.42
CA LEU A 16 -5.43 -7.57 -5.24
C LEU A 16 -6.26 -7.05 -4.07
N ASP A 17 -7.31 -7.78 -3.71
CA ASP A 17 -8.13 -7.48 -2.55
C ASP A 17 -7.67 -8.35 -1.38
N ASP A 18 -7.06 -7.73 -0.38
CA ASP A 18 -6.54 -8.37 0.84
C ASP A 18 -5.71 -9.65 0.63
N SER A 19 -5.13 -9.82 -0.56
CA SER A 19 -4.63 -11.13 -1.01
C SER A 19 -3.30 -11.54 -0.35
N LEU A 20 -2.73 -10.66 0.47
CA LEU A 20 -1.44 -10.82 1.17
C LEU A 20 -1.58 -10.72 2.70
N SER A 21 -2.80 -10.62 3.24
CA SER A 21 -3.01 -10.44 4.69
C SER A 21 -2.55 -11.61 5.55
N ALA A 22 -2.54 -12.82 5.00
CA ALA A 22 -2.04 -14.01 5.69
C ALA A 22 -0.51 -14.08 5.79
N LEU A 23 0.22 -13.13 5.19
CA LEU A 23 1.69 -13.09 5.21
C LEU A 23 2.20 -12.14 6.29
N ASP A 24 3.30 -12.53 6.93
CA ASP A 24 4.07 -11.63 7.77
C ASP A 24 4.63 -10.45 6.95
N MET A 25 4.98 -9.36 7.64
CA MET A 25 5.40 -8.11 6.99
C MET A 25 6.62 -8.28 6.07
N LYS A 26 7.58 -9.16 6.43
CA LYS A 26 8.79 -9.36 5.64
C LYS A 26 8.45 -10.12 4.37
N THR A 27 7.66 -11.18 4.47
CA THR A 27 7.22 -11.96 3.31
C THR A 27 6.29 -11.15 2.41
N ASP A 28 5.36 -10.36 2.95
CA ASP A 28 4.51 -9.44 2.19
C ASP A 28 5.35 -8.48 1.33
N LYS A 29 6.32 -7.80 1.96
CA LYS A 29 7.23 -6.88 1.27
C LYS A 29 8.01 -7.58 0.16
N GLN A 30 8.57 -8.77 0.43
CA GLN A 30 9.29 -9.55 -0.58
C GLN A 30 8.40 -9.93 -1.77
N VAL A 31 7.19 -10.41 -1.50
CA VAL A 31 6.22 -10.77 -2.55
C VAL A 31 5.86 -9.55 -3.39
N ARG A 32 5.56 -8.40 -2.76
CA ARG A 32 5.26 -7.15 -3.48
C ARG A 32 6.41 -6.65 -4.33
N THR A 33 7.64 -6.67 -3.82
CA THR A 33 8.84 -6.29 -4.58
C THR A 33 9.03 -7.19 -5.80
N ASN A 34 8.91 -8.51 -5.60
CA ASN A 34 9.04 -9.46 -6.71
C ASN A 34 7.91 -9.30 -7.72
N LEU A 35 6.67 -9.09 -7.26
CA LEU A 35 5.55 -8.79 -8.15
C LEU A 35 5.86 -7.57 -9.00
N ARG A 36 6.20 -6.42 -8.39
CA ARG A 36 6.52 -5.19 -9.13
C ARG A 36 7.66 -5.36 -10.14
N ALA A 37 8.67 -6.16 -9.82
CA ALA A 37 9.79 -6.42 -10.74
C ALA A 37 9.43 -7.34 -11.91
N ASN A 38 8.37 -8.16 -11.79
CA ASN A 38 7.94 -9.13 -12.80
C ASN A 38 6.65 -8.74 -13.52
N LEU A 39 6.01 -7.68 -13.06
CA LEU A 39 4.90 -7.03 -13.73
C LEU A 39 5.54 -6.08 -14.74
N ASP A 40 5.33 -6.33 -16.03
CA ASP A 40 5.75 -5.47 -17.13
C ASP A 40 5.09 -4.06 -17.01
N GLN A 41 4.67 -3.40 -18.10
CA GLN A 41 3.87 -2.16 -18.03
C GLN A 41 2.44 -2.36 -17.47
N ALA A 42 2.21 -3.37 -16.62
CA ALA A 42 0.91 -3.69 -16.06
C ALA A 42 0.58 -2.81 -14.85
N THR A 43 -0.69 -2.43 -14.72
CA THR A 43 -1.20 -1.68 -13.57
C THR A 43 -1.57 -2.62 -12.43
N MET A 44 -1.11 -2.32 -11.21
CA MET A 44 -1.53 -3.02 -10.00
C MET A 44 -2.38 -2.10 -9.13
N ILE A 45 -3.58 -2.57 -8.80
CA ILE A 45 -4.47 -1.97 -7.81
C ILE A 45 -4.53 -2.92 -6.63
N MET A 46 -4.24 -2.43 -5.44
CA MET A 46 -4.25 -3.23 -4.22
C MET A 46 -5.10 -2.54 -3.16
N VAL A 47 -6.00 -3.30 -2.55
CA VAL A 47 -6.71 -2.91 -1.35
C VAL A 47 -5.92 -3.44 -0.16
N ALA A 48 -5.57 -2.55 0.76
CA ALA A 48 -4.78 -2.89 1.93
C ALA A 48 -5.37 -2.26 3.19
N GLN A 49 -5.25 -2.98 4.30
CA GLN A 49 -5.67 -2.52 5.61
C GLN A 49 -4.49 -2.03 6.46
N ARG A 50 -3.26 -2.41 6.08
CA ARG A 50 -2.01 -2.03 6.76
C ARG A 50 -1.28 -0.93 6.00
N ILE A 51 -0.92 0.15 6.68
CA ILE A 51 -0.09 1.23 6.14
C ILE A 51 1.22 0.65 5.60
N SER A 52 1.85 -0.25 6.34
CA SER A 52 3.12 -0.91 5.94
C SER A 52 3.07 -1.61 4.59
N SER A 53 1.90 -2.10 4.17
CA SER A 53 1.71 -2.74 2.86
C SER A 53 1.55 -1.73 1.71
N ILE A 54 1.35 -0.45 1.99
CA ILE A 54 1.12 0.60 0.96
C ILE A 54 2.14 1.75 0.98
N MET A 55 3.09 1.77 1.93
CA MET A 55 4.07 2.87 2.05
C MET A 55 4.89 3.09 0.77
N ASP A 56 5.21 2.02 0.05
CA ASP A 56 5.98 2.10 -1.21
C ASP A 56 5.08 2.25 -2.45
N ALA A 57 3.78 2.54 -2.31
CA ALA A 57 2.90 2.72 -3.46
C ALA A 57 3.21 4.03 -4.19
N GLU A 58 3.17 3.98 -5.52
CA GLU A 58 3.29 5.17 -6.37
C GLU A 58 2.13 6.14 -6.14
N GLN A 59 0.96 5.61 -5.77
CA GLN A 59 -0.21 6.39 -5.39
C GLN A 59 -1.08 5.58 -4.42
N ILE A 60 -1.55 6.27 -3.39
CA ILE A 60 -2.51 5.78 -2.40
C ILE A 60 -3.80 6.58 -2.58
N ILE A 61 -4.93 5.89 -2.56
CA ILE A 61 -6.27 6.49 -2.55
C ILE A 61 -6.92 6.09 -1.23
N LEU A 62 -7.09 7.06 -0.34
CA LEU A 62 -7.77 6.87 0.93
C LEU A 62 -9.27 7.02 0.71
N ILE A 63 -10.03 6.00 1.10
CA ILE A 63 -11.50 6.00 1.03
C ILE A 63 -12.04 6.07 2.46
N SER A 64 -12.94 7.03 2.71
CA SER A 64 -13.70 7.14 3.96
C SER A 64 -15.16 7.45 3.63
N GLU A 65 -16.09 6.76 4.28
CA GLU A 65 -17.55 6.94 4.09
C GLU A 65 -17.99 6.91 2.61
N GLY A 66 -17.38 6.02 1.82
CA GLY A 66 -17.68 5.89 0.38
C GLY A 66 -17.15 7.03 -0.50
N LYS A 67 -16.33 7.94 0.05
CA LYS A 67 -15.73 9.07 -0.68
C LYS A 67 -14.21 8.99 -0.63
N ILE A 68 -13.56 9.60 -1.63
CA ILE A 68 -12.11 9.78 -1.61
C ILE A 68 -11.78 10.87 -0.59
N ALA A 69 -11.13 10.48 0.49
CA ALA A 69 -10.70 11.36 1.57
C ALA A 69 -9.26 11.86 1.38
N GLY A 70 -8.47 11.21 0.50
CA GLY A 70 -7.11 11.60 0.19
C GLY A 70 -6.57 10.86 -1.03
N LYS A 71 -5.64 11.49 -1.75
CA LYS A 71 -4.94 10.89 -2.88
C LYS A 71 -3.52 11.46 -2.95
N GLY A 72 -2.53 10.58 -3.03
CA GLY A 72 -1.11 10.97 -3.13
C GLY A 72 -0.18 9.83 -2.75
N THR A 73 1.10 10.12 -2.68
CA THR A 73 2.11 9.19 -2.12
C THR A 73 1.99 9.09 -0.60
N HIS A 74 2.65 8.10 0.00
CA HIS A 74 2.73 7.97 1.45
C HIS A 74 3.17 9.26 2.14
N LYS A 75 4.26 9.88 1.64
CA LYS A 75 4.82 11.12 2.20
C LYS A 75 3.88 12.31 2.08
N GLU A 76 3.26 12.48 0.92
CA GLU A 76 2.30 13.57 0.69
C GLU A 76 1.08 13.45 1.60
N LEU A 77 0.55 12.23 1.76
CA LEU A 77 -0.59 11.97 2.63
C LEU A 77 -0.23 12.10 4.11
N LEU A 78 0.94 11.62 4.54
CA LEU A 78 1.41 11.85 5.91
C LEU A 78 1.47 13.34 6.25
N LYS A 79 1.92 14.18 5.31
CA LYS A 79 2.08 15.62 5.53
C LYS A 79 0.76 16.39 5.45
N ASN A 80 -0.09 16.06 4.48
CA ASN A 80 -1.22 16.90 4.07
C ASN A 80 -2.60 16.29 4.36
N ASN A 81 -2.68 15.10 4.96
CA ASN A 81 -3.94 14.42 5.23
C ASN A 81 -4.01 13.90 6.67
N ASP A 82 -4.83 14.55 7.49
CA ASP A 82 -4.89 14.23 8.93
C ASP A 82 -5.48 12.85 9.21
N ILE A 83 -6.45 12.40 8.41
CA ILE A 83 -7.03 11.05 8.53
C ILE A 83 -5.96 9.99 8.25
N TYR A 84 -5.19 10.16 7.17
CA TYR A 84 -4.09 9.26 6.85
C TYR A 84 -3.01 9.27 7.94
N ARG A 85 -2.67 10.46 8.46
CA ARG A 85 -1.68 10.63 9.52
C ARG A 85 -2.11 9.92 10.81
N GLU A 86 -3.38 10.07 11.21
CA GLU A 86 -3.94 9.39 12.38
C GLU A 86 -3.88 7.87 12.22
N LEU A 87 -4.28 7.35 11.05
CA LEU A 87 -4.17 5.91 10.74
C LEU A 87 -2.71 5.42 10.78
N ALA A 88 -1.77 6.24 10.29
CA ALA A 88 -0.34 5.92 10.35
C ALA A 88 0.16 5.86 11.80
N ILE A 89 -0.22 6.82 12.65
CA ILE A 89 0.14 6.83 14.08
C ILE A 89 -0.40 5.58 14.78
N LEU A 90 -1.66 5.22 14.54
CA LEU A 90 -2.29 4.05 15.15
C LEU A 90 -1.61 2.72 14.76
N GLN A 91 -1.05 2.63 13.55
CA GLN A 91 -0.48 1.38 13.04
C GLN A 91 1.05 1.30 13.13
N LEU A 92 1.76 2.42 12.99
CA LEU A 92 3.22 2.49 12.99
C LEU A 92 3.79 3.02 14.30
N GLY A 93 2.99 3.72 15.10
CA GLY A 93 3.41 4.43 16.30
C GLY A 93 3.78 5.89 16.03
N GLU A 94 3.60 6.73 17.05
CA GLU A 94 3.82 8.18 16.98
C GLU A 94 5.28 8.53 16.70
N GLU A 95 6.23 7.84 17.35
CA GLU A 95 7.67 8.06 17.15
C GLU A 95 8.11 7.82 15.71
N ALA A 96 7.59 6.76 15.07
CA ALA A 96 7.92 6.43 13.68
C ALA A 96 7.40 7.50 12.72
N VAL A 97 6.16 7.96 12.92
CA VAL A 97 5.54 8.99 12.09
C VAL A 97 6.23 10.35 12.27
N ALA A 98 6.57 10.72 13.52
CA ALA A 98 7.32 11.95 13.78
C ALA A 98 8.69 11.92 13.09
N TYR A 99 9.42 10.82 13.20
CA TYR A 99 10.69 10.64 12.50
C TYR A 99 10.53 10.76 10.98
N GLU A 100 9.50 10.16 10.39
CA GLU A 100 9.26 10.28 8.95
C GLU A 100 8.93 11.71 8.51
N LEU A 101 8.12 12.44 9.29
CA LEU A 101 7.77 13.83 8.99
C LEU A 101 8.98 14.78 9.09
N ASP A 102 9.86 14.56 10.06
CA ASP A 102 11.08 15.36 10.24
C ASP A 102 12.12 15.12 9.12
N ASN A 103 12.06 13.97 8.45
CA ASN A 103 12.98 13.56 7.39
C ASN A 103 12.34 13.56 5.98
N ALA A 104 11.13 14.11 5.83
CA ALA A 104 10.34 14.08 4.60
C ALA A 104 10.68 15.17 3.58
#